data_AF-A0A954G9L0-F1
#
_entry.id   AF-A0A954G9L0-F1
#
_cell.length_a   1.000
_cell.length_b   1.000
_cell.length_c   1.000
_cell.angle_alpha   90.00
_cell.angle_beta   90.00
_cell.angle_gamma   90.00
#
_symmetry.space_group_name_H-M   'P 1'
#
loop_
_entity.id
_entity.type
_entity.pdbx_description
1 polymer ?
#
loop_
_entity_poly.entity_id
_entity_poly.type
_entity_poly.pdbx_seq_one_letter_code
_entity_poly.pdbx_strand_id
1 'polypeptide(L)'
;MHRIHETARPLVSQAFNRQTACLLLLSLVSLLTPAIAAAGDLMAGAAKVDITNRSVPVNDPLYVKALVIKEGDNTAVIVTVDAVAIGEIGSITNEYLGNVRAQIEKDLKIKPKNIMINASHCHGIVCADVEERTIKAIKDAAKNLVPVNAGVGTGHEDRVMENRRLFLKDGKEADVRHAYSLPPDEEVANIGPIDPEIGILKLEKKNGDTLAVVYNFAVHPIQGVPSKGN
;
A
#
# COMPACT_ATOMS: atom_id res chain seq x y z
N MET A 1 50.13 16.94 87.14
CA MET A 1 48.82 17.51 86.80
C MET A 1 48.89 17.95 85.35
N HIS A 2 48.07 17.34 84.49
CA HIS A 2 47.76 17.65 83.09
C HIS A 2 48.77 17.43 81.94
N ARG A 3 48.32 16.53 81.04
CA ARG A 3 48.73 16.23 79.66
C ARG A 3 48.74 17.49 78.79
N ILE A 4 49.53 17.50 77.71
CA ILE A 4 49.01 17.30 76.33
C ILE A 4 50.09 16.61 75.47
N HIS A 5 49.73 15.52 74.78
CA HIS A 5 50.48 14.94 73.67
C HIS A 5 49.85 15.45 72.37
N GLU A 6 50.64 16.06 71.47
CA GLU A 6 50.25 16.34 70.10
C GLU A 6 51.04 15.42 69.16
N THR A 7 50.31 14.55 68.45
CA THR A 7 50.83 13.66 67.41
C THR A 7 50.54 14.29 66.04
N ALA A 8 51.59 14.59 65.28
CA ALA A 8 51.48 15.05 63.90
C ALA A 8 51.01 13.90 62.98
N ARG A 9 49.97 14.15 62.18
CA ARG A 9 49.48 13.24 61.13
C ARG A 9 50.34 13.37 59.86
N PRO A 10 50.59 12.29 59.10
CA PRO A 10 51.26 12.40 57.82
C PRO A 10 50.28 12.84 56.71
N LEU A 11 50.80 13.59 55.73
CA LEU A 11 50.12 13.95 54.49
C LEU A 11 49.99 12.71 53.58
N VAL A 12 48.76 12.32 53.28
CA VAL A 12 48.48 11.30 52.26
C VAL A 12 48.57 11.94 50.88
N SER A 13 49.59 11.57 50.11
CA SER A 13 49.71 11.86 48.68
C SER A 13 48.62 11.10 47.92
N GLN A 14 47.64 11.82 47.35
CA GLN A 14 46.72 11.24 46.36
C GLN A 14 47.48 11.02 45.04
N ALA A 15 47.98 9.81 44.84
CA ALA A 15 48.44 9.37 43.54
C ALA A 15 47.23 9.29 42.59
N PHE A 16 47.13 10.24 41.66
CA PHE A 16 46.13 10.22 40.60
C PHE A 16 46.35 8.96 39.74
N ASN A 17 45.42 8.01 39.86
CA ASN A 17 45.54 6.69 39.28
C ASN A 17 45.36 6.78 37.74
N ARG A 18 46.46 6.69 36.98
CA ARG A 18 46.47 6.83 35.51
C ARG A 18 45.53 5.85 34.78
N GLN A 19 45.15 4.74 35.43
CA GLN A 19 44.24 3.75 34.84
C GLN A 19 42.78 4.23 34.77
N THR A 20 42.34 5.11 35.67
CA THR A 20 40.95 5.60 35.69
C THR A 20 40.68 6.60 34.56
N ALA A 21 41.70 7.32 34.10
CA ALA A 21 41.58 8.28 33.00
C ALA A 21 41.41 7.60 31.63
N CYS A 22 42.07 6.45 31.39
CA CYS A 22 41.93 5.71 30.13
C CYS A 22 40.55 5.04 29.97
N LEU A 23 39.93 4.58 31.06
CA LEU A 23 38.59 3.98 31.01
C LEU A 23 37.48 5.00 30.76
N LEU A 24 37.64 6.25 31.23
CA LEU A 24 36.70 7.35 30.97
C LEU A 24 36.79 7.89 29.53
N LEU A 25 37.96 7.79 28.89
CA LEU A 25 38.13 8.20 27.49
C LEU A 25 37.53 7.18 26.50
N LEU A 26 37.55 5.88 26.82
CA LEU A 26 36.91 4.84 25.99
C LEU A 26 35.37 4.84 26.08
N SER A 27 34.81 5.22 27.23
CA SER A 27 33.36 5.35 27.39
C SER A 27 32.79 6.64 26.77
N LEU A 28 33.59 7.72 26.66
CA LEU A 28 33.14 8.97 26.02
C LEU A 28 33.08 8.88 24.48
N VAL A 29 33.97 8.11 23.86
CA VAL A 29 34.01 7.96 22.38
C VAL A 29 32.84 7.11 21.86
N SER A 30 32.32 6.18 22.67
CA SER A 30 31.14 5.36 22.32
C SER A 30 29.80 6.10 22.47
N LEU A 31 29.79 7.28 23.08
CA LEU A 31 28.59 8.12 23.26
C LEU A 31 28.41 9.21 22.18
N LEU A 32 29.38 9.37 21.26
CA LEU A 32 29.39 10.47 20.27
C LEU A 32 29.20 10.03 18.83
N THR A 33 29.11 8.73 18.54
CA THR A 33 28.62 8.25 17.24
C THR A 33 27.11 8.08 17.35
N PRO A 34 26.28 8.95 16.74
CA PRO A 34 24.90 8.55 16.48
C PRO A 34 25.00 7.25 15.69
N ALA A 35 24.38 6.18 16.20
CA ALA A 35 24.05 5.06 15.35
C ALA A 35 23.10 5.63 14.30
N ILE A 36 23.65 6.03 13.15
CA ILE A 36 22.86 6.19 11.94
C ILE A 36 22.34 4.78 11.71
N ALA A 37 21.12 4.51 12.17
CA ALA A 37 20.37 3.38 11.70
C ALA A 37 20.33 3.57 10.18
N ALA A 38 21.12 2.77 9.46
CA ALA A 38 21.02 2.73 8.02
C ALA A 38 19.58 2.29 7.75
N ALA A 39 18.71 3.22 7.34
CA ALA A 39 17.43 2.85 6.78
C ALA A 39 17.75 1.86 5.66
N GLY A 40 17.26 0.61 5.81
CA GLY A 40 17.53 -0.41 4.81
C GLY A 40 17.04 0.08 3.46
N ASP A 41 17.72 -0.29 2.37
CA ASP A 41 17.25 0.07 1.03
C ASP A 41 15.79 -0.35 0.86
N LEU A 42 14.95 0.58 0.39
CA LEU A 42 13.58 0.28 0.03
C LEU A 42 13.60 -0.64 -1.20
N MET A 43 13.02 -1.82 -1.06
CA MET A 43 12.93 -2.83 -2.11
C MET A 43 11.49 -2.89 -2.61
N ALA A 44 11.31 -3.09 -3.91
CA ALA A 44 10.00 -3.38 -4.46
C ALA A 44 10.07 -4.35 -5.63
N GLY A 45 9.00 -5.13 -5.78
CA GLY A 45 8.84 -6.11 -6.84
C GLY A 45 7.39 -6.13 -7.29
N ALA A 46 7.18 -6.20 -8.59
CA ALA A 46 5.87 -6.21 -9.19
C ALA A 46 5.69 -7.43 -10.09
N ALA A 47 4.46 -7.92 -10.18
CA ALA A 47 4.07 -8.98 -11.11
C ALA A 47 2.60 -8.82 -11.49
N LYS A 48 2.25 -9.37 -12.65
CA LYS A 48 0.86 -9.50 -13.09
C LYS A 48 0.56 -10.92 -13.56
N VAL A 49 -0.66 -11.38 -13.33
CA VAL A 49 -1.15 -12.69 -13.77
C VAL A 49 -2.51 -12.50 -14.43
N ASP A 50 -2.66 -13.03 -15.65
CA ASP A 50 -3.93 -13.03 -16.40
C ASP A 50 -4.97 -13.82 -15.60
N ILE A 51 -6.17 -13.26 -15.39
CA ILE A 51 -7.31 -13.88 -14.69
C ILE A 51 -8.58 -13.88 -15.54
N THR A 52 -8.43 -13.79 -16.86
CA THR A 52 -9.54 -13.71 -17.81
C THR A 52 -10.31 -15.01 -17.85
N ASN A 53 -11.63 -14.96 -17.68
CA ASN A 53 -12.49 -16.09 -18.02
C ASN A 53 -12.63 -16.20 -19.54
N ARG A 54 -11.97 -17.19 -20.15
CA ARG A 54 -12.01 -17.40 -21.61
C ARG A 54 -13.20 -18.23 -22.08
N SER A 55 -14.10 -18.62 -21.18
CA SER A 55 -15.35 -19.31 -21.52
C SER A 55 -16.50 -18.37 -21.87
N VAL A 56 -16.28 -17.04 -21.78
CA VAL A 56 -17.22 -15.98 -22.15
C VAL A 56 -16.56 -15.05 -23.17
N PRO A 57 -17.32 -14.18 -23.89
CA PRO A 57 -16.71 -13.18 -24.77
C PRO A 57 -15.72 -12.27 -24.02
N VAL A 58 -14.54 -12.06 -24.62
CA VAL A 58 -13.44 -11.27 -24.08
C VAL A 58 -13.08 -10.19 -25.10
N ASN A 59 -13.05 -8.91 -24.70
CA ASN A 59 -12.39 -7.87 -25.50
C ASN A 59 -11.00 -7.62 -24.94
N ASP A 60 -10.91 -7.37 -23.63
CA ASP A 60 -9.65 -7.11 -22.95
C ASP A 60 -9.31 -8.17 -21.89
N PRO A 61 -8.02 -8.52 -21.74
CA PRO A 61 -7.58 -9.41 -20.68
C PRO A 61 -7.69 -8.74 -19.31
N LEU A 62 -8.11 -9.51 -18.31
CA LEU A 62 -8.17 -9.11 -16.91
C LEU A 62 -6.92 -9.58 -16.17
N TYR A 63 -6.45 -8.81 -15.20
CA TYR A 63 -5.26 -9.14 -14.42
C TYR A 63 -5.47 -9.02 -12.91
N VAL A 64 -4.77 -9.89 -12.18
CA VAL A 64 -4.24 -9.51 -10.86
C VAL A 64 -2.91 -8.82 -11.09
N LYS A 65 -2.70 -7.67 -10.45
CA LYS A 65 -1.40 -6.98 -10.39
C LYS A 65 -1.01 -6.89 -8.93
N ALA A 66 0.15 -7.42 -8.57
CA ALA A 66 0.68 -7.42 -7.22
C ALA A 66 1.95 -6.57 -7.15
N LEU A 67 2.04 -5.76 -6.10
CA LEU A 67 3.20 -4.97 -5.73
C LEU A 67 3.60 -5.35 -4.30
N VAL A 68 4.82 -5.83 -4.14
CA VAL A 68 5.42 -6.12 -2.83
C VAL A 68 6.47 -5.04 -2.57
N ILE A 69 6.38 -4.40 -1.40
CA ILE A 69 7.29 -3.35 -0.94
C ILE A 69 7.91 -3.83 0.37
N LYS A 70 9.23 -3.76 0.49
CA LYS A 70 9.98 -4.27 1.65
C LYS A 70 11.04 -3.27 2.12
N GLU A 71 11.10 -3.07 3.43
CA GLU A 71 12.16 -2.33 4.11
C GLU A 71 12.56 -3.09 5.38
N GLY A 72 13.80 -3.58 5.44
CA GLY A 72 14.24 -4.47 6.52
C GLY A 72 13.35 -5.71 6.66
N ASP A 73 12.79 -5.93 7.85
CA ASP A 73 11.85 -7.02 8.14
C ASP A 73 10.38 -6.68 7.82
N ASN A 74 10.09 -5.42 7.50
CA ASN A 74 8.73 -4.99 7.17
C ASN A 74 8.44 -5.24 5.69
N THR A 75 7.32 -5.89 5.41
CA THR A 75 6.83 -6.11 4.04
C THR A 75 5.36 -5.74 3.96
N ALA A 76 5.02 -4.91 2.97
CA ALA A 76 3.65 -4.54 2.60
C ALA A 76 3.33 -5.06 1.20
N VAL A 77 2.07 -5.43 0.97
CA VAL A 77 1.59 -5.94 -0.31
C VAL A 77 0.35 -5.18 -0.73
N ILE A 78 0.37 -4.65 -1.95
CA ILE A 78 -0.77 -4.01 -2.59
C ILE A 78 -1.13 -4.86 -3.80
N VAL A 79 -2.41 -5.25 -3.90
CA VAL A 79 -2.93 -6.04 -5.01
C VAL A 79 -4.14 -5.34 -5.60
N THR A 80 -4.15 -5.20 -6.92
CA THR A 80 -5.35 -4.80 -7.67
C THR A 80 -5.86 -6.00 -8.46
N VAL A 81 -7.15 -6.27 -8.36
CA VAL A 81 -7.83 -7.34 -9.10
C VAL A 81 -8.79 -6.68 -10.09
N ASP A 82 -8.63 -6.97 -11.38
CA ASP A 82 -9.59 -6.53 -12.39
C ASP A 82 -10.88 -7.36 -12.25
N ALA A 83 -11.76 -6.91 -11.36
CA ALA A 83 -13.04 -7.54 -10.99
C ALA A 83 -14.04 -6.50 -10.47
N VAL A 84 -15.32 -6.86 -10.42
CA VAL A 84 -16.39 -5.98 -9.92
C VAL A 84 -16.26 -5.75 -8.42
N ALA A 85 -16.08 -6.79 -7.63
CA ALA A 85 -15.88 -6.68 -6.19
C ALA A 85 -15.16 -7.92 -5.68
N ILE A 86 -14.80 -7.87 -4.40
CA ILE A 86 -14.29 -8.99 -3.65
C ILE A 86 -15.31 -9.26 -2.55
N GLY A 87 -16.03 -10.37 -2.65
CA GLY A 87 -17.15 -10.66 -1.78
C GLY A 87 -18.42 -9.88 -2.16
N GLU A 88 -19.53 -10.27 -1.53
CA GLU A 88 -20.89 -9.74 -1.68
C GLU A 88 -21.49 -9.80 -3.10
N ILE A 89 -20.85 -9.15 -4.08
CA ILE A 89 -21.30 -9.07 -5.48
C ILE A 89 -20.23 -9.62 -6.43
N GLY A 90 -20.67 -10.12 -7.58
CA GLY A 90 -19.78 -10.69 -8.58
C GLY A 90 -19.37 -12.14 -8.30
N SER A 91 -18.30 -12.60 -8.94
CA SER A 91 -17.87 -14.01 -8.90
C SER A 91 -16.81 -14.32 -7.85
N ILE A 92 -16.20 -13.31 -7.22
CA ILE A 92 -15.21 -13.51 -6.14
C ILE A 92 -15.96 -13.60 -4.82
N THR A 93 -15.79 -14.72 -4.11
CA THR A 93 -16.54 -15.00 -2.87
C THR A 93 -15.94 -14.32 -1.64
N ASN A 94 -16.64 -14.36 -0.51
CA ASN A 94 -16.21 -13.75 0.75
C ASN A 94 -14.98 -14.43 1.38
N GLU A 95 -14.73 -15.69 1.03
CA GLU A 95 -13.61 -16.49 1.55
C GLU A 95 -12.27 -16.08 0.94
N TYR A 96 -12.30 -15.50 -0.27
CA TYR A 96 -11.12 -15.16 -1.07
C TYR A 96 -10.06 -14.37 -0.28
N LEU A 97 -10.46 -13.31 0.44
CA LEU A 97 -9.50 -12.49 1.22
C LEU A 97 -8.83 -13.29 2.33
N GLY A 98 -9.61 -14.12 3.03
CA GLY A 98 -9.11 -14.97 4.11
C GLY A 98 -8.11 -15.98 3.60
N ASN A 99 -8.47 -16.68 2.53
CA ASN A 99 -7.64 -17.73 1.92
C ASN A 99 -6.32 -17.18 1.35
N VAL A 100 -6.37 -16.10 0.56
CA VAL A 100 -5.16 -15.48 -0.01
C VAL A 100 -4.22 -15.03 1.11
N ARG A 101 -4.74 -14.31 2.12
CA ARG A 101 -3.91 -13.80 3.22
C ARG A 101 -3.30 -14.93 4.04
N ALA A 102 -4.07 -15.97 4.37
CA ALA A 102 -3.57 -17.12 5.12
C ALA A 102 -2.47 -17.87 4.34
N GLN A 103 -2.65 -18.07 3.04
CA GLN A 103 -1.66 -18.75 2.20
C GLN A 103 -0.38 -17.93 2.06
N ILE A 104 -0.48 -16.60 1.90
CA ILE A 104 0.69 -15.73 1.82
C ILE A 104 1.42 -15.63 3.17
N GLU A 105 0.71 -15.60 4.29
CA GLU A 105 1.34 -15.66 5.61
C GLU A 105 2.11 -16.98 5.80
N LYS A 106 1.51 -18.10 5.42
CA LYS A 106 2.16 -19.42 5.48
C LYS A 106 3.45 -19.45 4.65
N ASP A 107 3.37 -18.98 3.41
CA ASP A 107 4.44 -19.17 2.42
C ASP A 107 5.54 -18.12 2.49
N LEU A 108 5.19 -16.85 2.73
CA LEU A 108 6.11 -15.71 2.67
C LEU A 108 6.33 -15.04 4.03
N LYS A 109 5.64 -15.48 5.09
CA LYS A 109 5.70 -14.90 6.44
C LYS A 109 5.28 -13.42 6.50
N ILE A 110 4.48 -12.99 5.53
CA ILE A 110 3.88 -11.65 5.50
C ILE A 110 2.58 -11.68 6.28
N LYS A 111 2.47 -10.84 7.32
CA LYS A 111 1.28 -10.79 8.18
C LYS A 111 0.05 -10.39 7.35
N PRO A 112 -1.15 -10.98 7.57
CA PRO A 112 -2.38 -10.66 6.85
C PRO A 112 -2.72 -9.16 6.82
N LYS A 113 -2.46 -8.46 7.93
CA LYS A 113 -2.70 -7.01 8.07
C LYS A 113 -1.83 -6.13 7.16
N ASN A 114 -0.76 -6.67 6.60
CA ASN A 114 0.13 -5.98 5.68
C ASN A 114 -0.26 -6.21 4.21
N ILE A 115 -1.36 -6.91 3.95
CA ILE A 115 -1.81 -7.29 2.60
C ILE A 115 -3.14 -6.59 2.30
N MET A 116 -3.07 -5.59 1.42
CA MET A 116 -4.23 -4.88 0.87
C MET A 116 -4.56 -5.45 -0.51
N ILE A 117 -5.83 -5.80 -0.72
CA ILE A 117 -6.34 -6.29 -2.00
C ILE A 117 -7.57 -5.46 -2.35
N ASN A 118 -7.57 -4.86 -3.54
CA ASN A 118 -8.61 -3.97 -4.02
C ASN A 118 -9.14 -4.45 -5.38
N ALA A 119 -10.46 -4.40 -5.58
CA ALA A 119 -11.07 -4.60 -6.88
C ALA A 119 -11.08 -3.28 -7.68
N SER A 120 -10.79 -3.32 -8.98
CA SER A 120 -10.90 -2.14 -9.85
C SER A 120 -12.34 -1.67 -10.08
N HIS A 121 -13.31 -2.51 -9.72
CA HIS A 121 -14.73 -2.32 -9.98
C HIS A 121 -15.10 -2.37 -11.47
N CYS A 122 -14.23 -2.93 -12.32
CA CYS A 122 -14.59 -3.25 -13.69
C CYS A 122 -15.62 -4.39 -13.72
N HIS A 123 -16.45 -4.43 -14.76
CA HIS A 123 -17.52 -5.43 -14.87
C HIS A 123 -17.03 -6.73 -15.53
N GLY A 124 -15.75 -7.05 -15.31
CA GLY A 124 -15.08 -8.20 -15.87
C GLY A 124 -15.48 -9.52 -15.20
N ILE A 125 -15.74 -10.57 -15.98
CA ILE A 125 -15.88 -11.95 -15.48
C ILE A 125 -14.51 -12.60 -15.35
N VAL A 126 -14.09 -12.91 -14.13
CA VAL A 126 -12.79 -13.53 -13.82
C VAL A 126 -12.84 -15.06 -13.87
N CYS A 127 -11.70 -15.71 -14.08
CA CYS A 127 -11.56 -17.16 -14.05
C CYS A 127 -11.84 -17.75 -12.66
N ALA A 128 -12.19 -19.04 -12.61
CA ALA A 128 -12.54 -19.71 -11.36
C ALA A 128 -11.36 -19.83 -10.38
N ASP A 129 -10.14 -19.94 -10.90
CA ASP A 129 -8.88 -20.07 -10.15
C ASP A 129 -8.22 -18.71 -9.83
N VAL A 130 -9.03 -17.66 -9.66
CA VAL A 130 -8.54 -16.29 -9.37
C VAL A 130 -7.77 -16.21 -8.05
N GLU A 131 -8.12 -17.03 -7.06
CA GLU A 131 -7.44 -17.11 -5.77
C GLU A 131 -5.99 -17.57 -5.93
N GLU A 132 -5.78 -18.70 -6.61
CA GLU A 132 -4.47 -19.28 -6.87
C GLU A 132 -3.61 -18.33 -7.71
N ARG A 133 -4.22 -17.66 -8.69
CA ARG A 133 -3.53 -16.66 -9.53
C ARG A 133 -3.13 -15.42 -8.76
N THR A 134 -3.94 -15.03 -7.77
CA THR A 134 -3.60 -13.92 -6.86
C THR A 134 -2.40 -14.28 -6.00
N ILE A 135 -2.41 -15.47 -5.40
CA ILE A 135 -1.29 -15.98 -4.60
C ILE A 135 -0.02 -16.06 -5.46
N LYS A 136 -0.15 -16.53 -6.70
CA LYS A 136 0.95 -16.58 -7.67
C LYS A 136 1.50 -15.19 -7.97
N ALA A 137 0.65 -14.21 -8.25
CA ALA A 137 1.08 -12.83 -8.54
C ALA A 137 1.89 -12.25 -7.37
N ILE A 138 1.43 -12.43 -6.13
CA ILE A 138 2.15 -11.95 -4.94
C ILE A 138 3.50 -12.65 -4.79
N LYS A 139 3.56 -13.97 -4.96
CA LYS A 139 4.81 -14.74 -4.90
C LYS A 139 5.81 -14.31 -5.97
N ASP A 140 5.34 -14.08 -7.20
CA ASP A 140 6.20 -13.64 -8.29
C ASP A 140 6.70 -12.21 -8.07
N ALA A 141 5.85 -11.31 -7.57
CA ALA A 141 6.25 -9.97 -7.16
C ALA A 141 7.33 -10.01 -6.05
N ALA A 142 7.17 -10.88 -5.05
CA ALA A 142 8.16 -11.05 -3.99
C ALA A 142 9.51 -11.60 -4.48
N LYS A 143 9.52 -12.45 -5.52
CA LYS A 143 10.77 -12.93 -6.16
C LYS A 143 11.47 -11.83 -6.96
N ASN A 144 10.73 -10.84 -7.43
CA ASN A 144 11.22 -9.76 -8.29
C ASN A 144 11.65 -8.51 -7.51
N LEU A 145 11.94 -8.61 -6.21
CA LEU A 145 12.36 -7.48 -5.37
C LEU A 145 13.70 -6.91 -5.87
N VAL A 146 13.69 -5.61 -6.18
CA VAL A 146 14.88 -4.83 -6.52
C VAL A 146 14.90 -3.53 -5.72
N PRO A 147 16.07 -2.89 -5.51
CA PRO A 147 16.13 -1.60 -4.84
C PRO A 147 15.41 -0.52 -5.66
N VAL A 148 14.64 0.33 -4.98
CA VAL A 148 13.85 1.40 -5.61
C VAL A 148 13.95 2.73 -4.85
N ASN A 149 13.55 3.80 -5.52
CA ASN A 149 13.13 5.06 -4.94
C ASN A 149 11.59 5.13 -4.98
N ALA A 150 10.99 5.77 -3.98
CA ALA A 150 9.55 6.02 -3.96
C ALA A 150 9.26 7.52 -4.09
N GLY A 151 8.24 7.86 -4.87
CA GLY A 151 7.72 9.23 -4.99
C GLY A 151 6.21 9.21 -4.93
N VAL A 152 5.64 10.27 -4.36
CA VAL A 152 4.19 10.51 -4.34
C VAL A 152 3.87 11.76 -5.14
N GLY A 153 2.67 11.82 -5.69
CA GLY A 153 2.18 12.97 -6.41
C GLY A 153 0.67 12.97 -6.51
N THR A 154 0.13 14.06 -7.04
CA THR A 154 -1.29 14.18 -7.33
C THR A 154 -1.50 14.60 -8.78
N GLY A 155 -2.63 14.19 -9.35
CA GLY A 155 -3.16 14.66 -10.62
C GLY A 155 -4.58 15.21 -10.42
N HIS A 156 -5.12 15.82 -11.47
CA HIS A 156 -6.49 16.33 -11.50
C HIS A 156 -7.16 15.88 -12.79
N GLU A 157 -8.35 15.30 -12.69
CA GLU A 157 -9.18 14.93 -13.83
C GLU A 157 -10.67 15.07 -13.49
N ASP A 158 -11.37 15.94 -14.21
CA ASP A 158 -12.79 16.25 -14.02
C ASP A 158 -13.62 16.14 -15.32
N ARG A 159 -13.03 15.64 -16.41
CA ARG A 159 -13.65 15.57 -17.74
C ARG A 159 -14.26 14.22 -18.07
N VAL A 160 -13.91 13.17 -17.33
CA VAL A 160 -14.33 11.78 -17.59
C VAL A 160 -15.22 11.21 -16.49
N MET A 161 -15.77 12.07 -15.64
CA MET A 161 -16.55 11.67 -14.48
C MET A 161 -17.74 12.60 -14.27
N GLU A 162 -18.80 12.04 -13.69
CA GLU A 162 -19.96 12.77 -13.20
C GLU A 162 -20.43 12.13 -11.91
N ASN A 163 -21.05 12.91 -11.02
CA ASN A 163 -21.74 12.33 -9.90
C ASN A 163 -23.15 11.92 -10.36
N ARG A 164 -23.44 10.62 -10.31
CA ARG A 164 -24.74 10.08 -10.70
C ARG A 164 -25.88 10.41 -9.73
N ARG A 165 -25.65 11.18 -8.67
CA ARG A 165 -26.67 11.62 -7.70
C ARG A 165 -27.17 13.01 -8.03
N LEU A 166 -28.44 13.10 -8.37
CA LEU A 166 -29.16 14.34 -8.60
C LEU A 166 -29.97 14.68 -7.35
N PHE A 167 -29.75 15.86 -6.78
CA PHE A 167 -30.57 16.37 -5.69
C PHE A 167 -31.75 17.13 -6.27
N LEU A 168 -32.96 16.80 -5.82
CA LEU A 168 -34.20 17.37 -6.33
C LEU A 168 -34.69 18.51 -5.44
N LYS A 169 -35.46 19.44 -6.03
CA LYS A 169 -36.02 20.60 -5.32
C LYS A 169 -36.99 20.24 -4.19
N ASP A 170 -37.58 19.04 -4.25
CA ASP A 170 -38.47 18.50 -3.21
C ASP A 170 -37.72 17.83 -2.04
N GLY A 171 -36.39 17.83 -2.07
CA GLY A 171 -35.52 17.25 -1.05
C GLY A 171 -35.20 15.77 -1.25
N LYS A 172 -35.68 15.13 -2.33
CA LYS A 172 -35.31 13.75 -2.68
C LYS A 172 -34.00 13.70 -3.47
N GLU A 173 -33.48 12.49 -3.64
CA GLU A 173 -32.31 12.19 -4.47
C GLU A 173 -32.70 11.18 -5.55
N ALA A 174 -32.24 11.40 -6.79
CA ALA A 174 -32.35 10.46 -7.90
C ALA A 174 -30.97 9.96 -8.33
N ASP A 175 -30.86 8.67 -8.66
CA ASP A 175 -29.63 8.03 -9.14
C ASP A 175 -29.72 7.84 -10.67
N VAL A 176 -28.74 8.37 -11.40
CA VAL A 176 -28.61 8.23 -12.85
C VAL A 176 -28.14 6.81 -13.17
N ARG A 177 -29.10 5.96 -13.53
CA ARG A 177 -28.87 4.59 -14.00
C ARG A 177 -29.70 4.29 -15.23
N HIS A 178 -29.18 3.40 -16.07
CA HIS A 178 -29.91 2.88 -17.23
C HIS A 178 -31.30 2.30 -16.87
N ALA A 179 -31.50 1.86 -15.63
CA ALA A 179 -32.74 1.23 -15.18
C ALA A 179 -33.91 2.21 -14.95
N TYR A 180 -33.67 3.53 -14.91
CA TYR A 180 -34.67 4.52 -14.51
C TYR A 180 -34.75 5.67 -15.52
N SER A 181 -35.94 6.27 -15.64
CA SER A 181 -36.08 7.56 -16.31
C SER A 181 -35.42 8.64 -15.48
N LEU A 182 -34.76 9.58 -16.15
CA LEU A 182 -34.22 10.76 -15.49
C LEU A 182 -35.36 11.68 -15.03
N PRO A 183 -35.18 12.39 -13.89
CA PRO A 183 -36.11 13.44 -13.51
C PRO A 183 -36.11 14.56 -14.58
N PRO A 184 -37.21 15.31 -14.73
CA PRO A 184 -37.22 16.52 -15.54
C PRO A 184 -36.17 17.53 -15.08
N ASP A 185 -35.53 18.23 -16.02
CA ASP A 185 -34.47 19.21 -15.74
C ASP A 185 -34.93 20.29 -14.75
N GLU A 186 -36.19 20.72 -14.84
CA GLU A 186 -36.79 21.71 -13.94
C GLU A 186 -36.94 21.23 -12.48
N GLU A 187 -36.87 19.92 -12.21
CA GLU A 187 -36.96 19.35 -10.87
C GLU A 187 -35.59 19.20 -10.20
N VAL A 188 -34.50 19.23 -10.97
CA VAL A 188 -33.13 19.10 -10.46
C VAL A 188 -32.69 20.41 -9.81
N ALA A 189 -32.24 20.33 -8.55
CA ALA A 189 -31.69 21.46 -7.81
C ALA A 189 -30.18 21.59 -8.01
N ASN A 190 -29.46 20.48 -7.90
CA ASN A 190 -28.01 20.41 -8.10
C ASN A 190 -27.56 18.95 -8.31
N ILE A 191 -26.30 18.80 -8.73
CA ILE A 191 -25.62 17.52 -8.90
C ILE A 191 -24.66 17.33 -7.72
N GLY A 192 -24.48 16.08 -7.28
CA GLY A 192 -23.49 15.76 -6.26
C GLY A 192 -22.06 16.15 -6.65
N PRO A 193 -21.17 16.38 -5.68
CA PRO A 193 -19.78 16.73 -5.96
C PRO A 193 -19.03 15.55 -6.58
N ILE A 194 -18.02 15.83 -7.40
CA ILE A 194 -17.03 14.84 -7.85
C ILE A 194 -15.77 14.94 -6.98
N ASP A 195 -14.95 13.89 -7.00
CA ASP A 195 -13.58 13.91 -6.48
C ASP A 195 -12.61 13.84 -7.67
N PRO A 196 -12.05 14.99 -8.10
CA PRO A 196 -11.19 15.03 -9.28
C PRO A 196 -9.73 14.67 -8.99
N GLU A 197 -9.35 14.47 -7.73
CA GLU A 197 -7.96 14.21 -7.37
C GLU A 197 -7.54 12.78 -7.76
N ILE A 198 -6.37 12.68 -8.40
CA ILE A 198 -5.70 11.41 -8.65
C ILE A 198 -4.53 11.30 -7.68
N GLY A 199 -4.61 10.41 -6.70
CA GLY A 199 -3.45 10.09 -5.85
C GLY A 199 -2.48 9.18 -6.60
N ILE A 200 -1.18 9.45 -6.56
CA ILE A 200 -0.15 8.68 -7.28
C ILE A 200 0.98 8.26 -6.33
N LEU A 201 1.35 6.98 -6.38
CA LEU A 201 2.59 6.44 -5.85
C LEU A 201 3.41 5.86 -7.02
N LYS A 202 4.62 6.38 -7.23
CA LYS A 202 5.58 5.88 -8.23
C LYS A 202 6.73 5.18 -7.51
N LEU A 203 7.08 3.98 -7.98
CA LEU A 203 8.29 3.27 -7.58
C LEU A 203 9.22 3.17 -8.78
N GLU A 204 10.44 3.68 -8.62
CA GLU A 204 11.44 3.77 -9.67
C GLU A 204 12.68 2.96 -9.27
N LYS A 205 13.17 2.11 -10.17
CA LYS A 205 14.42 1.37 -9.96
C LYS A 205 15.59 2.35 -9.89
N LYS A 206 16.69 1.93 -9.25
CA LYS A 206 17.90 2.78 -9.15
C LYS A 206 18.54 3.15 -10.49
N ASN A 207 18.19 2.46 -11.59
CA ASN A 207 18.62 2.80 -12.95
C ASN A 207 17.73 3.84 -13.65
N GLY A 208 16.68 4.35 -12.99
CA GLY A 208 15.73 5.33 -13.54
C GLY A 208 14.48 4.72 -14.19
N ASP A 209 14.41 3.40 -14.38
CA ASP A 209 13.23 2.76 -14.95
C ASP A 209 12.06 2.75 -13.96
N THR A 210 10.85 3.01 -14.43
CA THR A 210 9.65 2.87 -13.60
C THR A 210 9.35 1.39 -13.34
N LEU A 211 9.27 0.99 -12.07
CA LEU A 211 8.88 -0.37 -11.65
C LEU A 211 7.36 -0.49 -11.54
N ALA A 212 6.71 0.47 -10.89
CA ALA A 212 5.26 0.50 -10.72
C ALA A 212 4.74 1.92 -10.55
N VAL A 213 3.50 2.11 -10.98
CA VAL A 213 2.66 3.27 -10.64
C VAL A 213 1.38 2.73 -10.05
N VAL A 214 1.06 3.14 -8.82
CA VAL A 214 -0.23 2.92 -8.19
C VAL A 214 -0.96 4.25 -8.23
N TYR A 215 -2.20 4.25 -8.71
CA TYR A 215 -3.04 5.42 -8.67
C TYR A 215 -4.36 5.11 -7.95
N ASN A 216 -4.92 6.14 -7.31
CA ASN A 216 -6.27 6.11 -6.76
C ASN A 216 -7.06 7.24 -7.40
N PHE A 217 -8.16 6.90 -8.08
CA PHE A 217 -9.02 7.85 -8.77
C PHE A 217 -10.47 7.40 -8.67
N ALA A 218 -11.35 8.29 -8.21
CA ALA A 218 -12.73 7.97 -7.86
C ALA A 218 -13.66 7.98 -9.08
N VAL A 219 -13.60 6.94 -9.91
CA VAL A 219 -14.49 6.81 -11.08
C VAL A 219 -14.97 5.38 -11.24
N HIS A 220 -16.23 5.24 -11.64
CA HIS A 220 -16.83 3.93 -11.87
C HIS A 220 -16.53 3.48 -13.32
N PRO A 221 -15.78 2.38 -13.56
CA PRO A 221 -15.38 1.96 -14.90
C PRO A 221 -16.51 1.17 -15.60
N ILE A 222 -17.59 1.85 -15.97
CA ILE A 222 -18.75 1.28 -16.68
C ILE A 222 -18.76 1.52 -18.20
N GLN A 223 -17.67 2.05 -18.76
CA GLN A 223 -17.55 2.20 -20.22
C GLN A 223 -17.37 0.82 -20.85
N GLY A 224 -18.48 0.15 -21.15
CA GLY A 224 -18.49 -1.10 -21.89
C GLY A 224 -18.30 -0.87 -23.39
N VAL A 225 -17.90 -1.92 -24.10
CA VAL A 225 -17.82 -1.90 -25.56
C VAL A 225 -19.12 -2.42 -26.20
N PRO A 226 -19.53 -1.89 -27.38
CA PRO A 226 -20.76 -2.29 -28.05
C PRO A 226 -20.86 -3.80 -28.35
N SER A 227 -19.73 -4.48 -28.52
CA SER A 227 -19.64 -5.92 -28.79
C SER A 227 -19.98 -6.83 -27.61
N LYS A 228 -20.19 -6.27 -26.41
CA LYS A 228 -20.24 -7.00 -25.12
C LYS A 228 -18.89 -7.65 -24.79
N GLY A 229 -18.75 -8.18 -23.58
CA GLY A 229 -17.51 -8.75 -23.06
C GLY A 229 -16.75 -7.80 -22.13
N ASN A 230 -15.74 -8.32 -21.46
CA ASN A 230 -14.84 -7.56 -20.59
C ASN A 230 -13.92 -6.64 -21.39
#